data_AF-A0AAN7ADM5-F1
#
_entry.id   AF-A0AAN7ADM5-F1
#
_cell.length_a   1.000
_cell.length_b   1.000
_cell.length_c   1.000
_cell.angle_alpha   90.00
_cell.angle_beta   90.00
_cell.angle_gamma   90.00
#
_symmetry.space_group_name_H-M   'P 1'
#
loop_
_entity.id
_entity.type
_entity.pdbx_description
1 polymer ?
#
loop_
_entity_poly.entity_id
_entity_poly.type
_entity_poly.pdbx_seq_one_letter_code
_entity_poly.pdbx_strand_id
1 'polypeptide(L)' 'MDAPPYTSEERQWLQRHWGGEFKFLQAYGLSIYKEEDREEGRRIVRAFMEQDTRDGR' A
#
# COMPACT_ATOMS: atom_id res chain seq x y z
N MET A 1 -1.50 10.63 -13.59
CA MET A 1 -2.83 10.01 -13.41
C MET A 1 -2.89 9.56 -11.98
N ASP A 2 -3.84 10.09 -11.22
CA ASP A 2 -3.96 9.84 -9.79
C ASP A 2 -4.18 8.34 -9.53
N ALA A 3 -3.43 7.72 -8.62
CA ALA A 3 -3.64 6.29 -8.34
C ALA A 3 -5.02 6.09 -7.68
N PRO A 4 -5.90 5.21 -8.22
CA PRO A 4 -7.23 4.99 -7.65
C PRO A 4 -7.13 4.55 -6.19
N PRO A 5 -8.13 4.88 -5.35
CA PRO A 5 -8.12 4.57 -3.93
C PRO A 5 -7.92 3.08 -3.67
N TYR A 6 -7.43 2.74 -2.47
CA TYR A 6 -7.16 1.34 -2.12
C TYR A 6 -8.41 0.46 -2.27
N THR A 7 -8.27 -0.65 -2.98
CA THR A 7 -9.30 -1.69 -2.99
C THR A 7 -9.32 -2.44 -1.66
N SER A 8 -10.39 -3.19 -1.42
CA SER A 8 -10.54 -4.00 -0.20
C SER A 8 -9.43 -5.05 -0.03
N GLU A 9 -8.84 -5.53 -1.12
CA GLU A 9 -7.72 -6.49 -1.09
C GLU A 9 -6.43 -5.81 -0.65
N GLU A 10 -6.12 -4.64 -1.23
CA GLU A 10 -4.93 -3.86 -0.87
C GLU A 10 -4.97 -3.46 0.62
N ARG A 11 -6.15 -3.06 1.11
CA ARG A 11 -6.37 -2.76 2.53
C ARG A 11 -6.16 -3.97 3.44
N GLN A 12 -6.62 -5.15 3.03
CA GLN A 12 -6.43 -6.37 3.81
C GLN A 12 -4.96 -6.79 3.82
N TRP A 13 -4.25 -6.65 2.69
CA TRP A 13 -2.82 -6.93 2.61
C TRP A 13 -2.03 -6.00 3.55
N LEU A 14 -2.32 -4.70 3.51
CA LEU A 14 -1.77 -3.72 4.44
C LEU A 14 -2.08 -4.06 5.90
N GLN A 15 -3.30 -4.50 6.19
CA GLN A 15 -3.70 -4.89 7.54
C GLN A 15 -2.94 -6.15 8.01
N ARG A 16 -2.75 -7.15 7.14
CA ARG A 16 -2.06 -8.41 7.47
C ARG A 16 -0.55 -8.26 7.61
N HIS A 17 0.11 -7.54 6.70
CA HIS A 17 1.58 -7.43 6.69
C HIS A 17 2.10 -6.28 7.54
N TRP A 18 1.40 -5.14 7.56
CA TRP A 18 1.88 -3.91 8.21
C TRP A 18 1.03 -3.47 9.41
N GLY A 19 -0.13 -4.09 9.61
CA GLY A 19 -1.08 -3.68 10.65
C GLY A 19 -1.88 -2.43 10.28
N GLY A 20 -1.93 -2.07 8.99
CA GLY A 20 -2.77 -1.00 8.44
C GLY A 20 -1.98 0.03 7.61
N GLU A 21 -2.73 0.82 6.82
CA GLU A 21 -2.20 1.87 5.92
C GLU A 21 -1.33 2.88 6.68
N PHE A 22 -1.76 3.32 7.87
CA PHE A 22 -1.01 4.30 8.66
C PHE A 22 0.39 3.82 9.04
N LYS A 23 0.51 2.59 9.56
CA LYS A 23 1.79 2.01 9.96
C LYS A 23 2.70 1.77 8.77
N PHE A 24 2.12 1.31 7.66
CA PHE A 24 2.83 1.17 6.40
C PHE A 24 3.39 2.51 5.95
N LEU A 25 2.56 3.54 5.75
CA LEU A 25 3.01 4.86 5.31
C LEU A 25 4.07 5.42 6.26
N GLN A 26 3.86 5.33 7.57
CA GLN A 26 4.82 5.77 8.58
C GLN A 26 6.18 5.03 8.46
N ALA A 27 6.18 3.73 8.18
CA ALA A 27 7.40 2.94 8.02
C ALA A 27 8.23 3.37 6.79
N TYR A 28 7.56 3.87 5.74
CA TYR A 28 8.20 4.39 4.54
C TYR A 28 8.45 5.91 4.60
N GLY A 29 8.19 6.56 5.74
CA GLY A 29 8.34 8.02 5.88
C GLY A 29 7.28 8.83 5.14
N LEU A 30 6.18 8.20 4.74
CA LEU A 30 5.05 8.77 4.04
C LEU A 30 3.97 9.23 5.03
N SER A 31 3.30 10.34 4.71
CA SER A 31 2.23 10.90 5.52
C SER A 31 0.85 10.51 4.99
N ILE A 32 -0.02 10.00 5.88
CA ILE A 32 -1.43 9.77 5.54
C ILE A 32 -2.22 11.06 5.29
N TYR A 33 -1.68 12.22 5.67
CA TYR A 33 -2.33 13.52 5.47
C TYR A 33 -1.96 14.18 4.13
N LYS A 34 -0.97 13.63 3.42
CA LYS A 34 -0.54 14.12 2.11
C LYS A 34 -1.05 13.15 1.04
N GLU A 35 -1.84 13.67 0.10
CA GLU A 35 -2.41 12.84 -0.96
C GLU A 35 -1.33 12.23 -1.86
N GLU A 36 -0.26 12.99 -2.16
CA GLU A 36 0.93 12.53 -2.88
C GLU A 36 1.61 11.33 -2.18
N ASP A 37 1.79 11.42 -0.86
CA ASP A 37 2.40 10.34 -0.07
C ASP A 37 1.49 9.11 -0.03
N ARG A 38 0.16 9.30 0.04
CA ARG A 38 -0.80 8.19 -0.06
C ARG A 38 -0.80 7.56 -1.45
N GLU A 39 -0.63 8.37 -2.50
CA GLU A 39 -0.49 7.87 -3.87
C GLU A 39 0.77 7.01 -4.00
N GLU A 40 1.89 7.48 -3.49
CA GLU A 40 3.14 6.72 -3.50
C GLU A 40 2.97 5.41 -2.73
N GLY A 41 2.33 5.47 -1.55
CA GLY A 41 2.00 4.28 -0.78
C GLY A 41 1.16 3.26 -1.56
N ARG A 42 0.18 3.72 -2.36
CA ARG A 42 -0.64 2.85 -3.22
C ARG A 42 0.21 2.14 -4.27
N ARG A 43 1.14 2.86 -4.91
CA ARG A 43 2.05 2.28 -5.92
C ARG A 43 2.95 1.20 -5.31
N ILE A 44 3.50 1.47 -4.14
CA ILE A 44 4.37 0.52 -3.42
C ILE A 44 3.59 -0.74 -3.05
N VAL A 45 2.40 -0.60 -2.47
CA VAL A 45 1.53 -1.73 -2.09
C VAL A 45 1.18 -2.60 -3.30
N ARG A 46 0.81 -1.99 -4.43
CA ARG A 46 0.51 -2.72 -5.68
C ARG A 46 1.72 -3.50 -6.17
N ALA A 47 2.90 -2.88 -6.21
CA ALA A 47 4.12 -3.54 -6.62
C ALA A 47 4.45 -4.75 -5.71
N PHE A 48 4.27 -4.61 -4.39
CA PHE A 48 4.47 -5.72 -3.46
C PHE A 48 3.45 -6.85 -3.65
N MET A 49 2.16 -6.56 -3.81
CA MET A 49 1.15 -7.60 -4.06
C MET A 49 1.35 -8.29 -5.41
N GLU A 50 1.76 -7.56 -6.45
CA GLU A 50 2.11 -8.15 -7.74
C GLU A 50 3.31 -9.09 -7.63
N GLN A 51 4.29 -8.77 -6.79
CA GLN A 51 5.42 -9.65 -6.48
C GLN A 51 5.01 -10.86 -5.65
N ASP A 52 4.22 -10.67 -4.59
CA ASP A 52 3.68 -11.73 -3.73
C ASP A 52 2.87 -12.76 -4.53
N THR A 53 2.07 -12.29 -5.50
CA THR A 53 1.31 -13.14 -6.42
C THR A 53 2.20 -13.96 -7.36
N ARG A 54 3.39 -13.46 -7.71
CA ARG A 54 4.34 -14.13 -8.61
C ARG A 54 5.23 -15.16 -7.90
N ASP A 55 5.54 -14.96 -6.62
CA ASP A 55 6.40 -15.86 -5.84
C ASP A 55 5.65 -17.09 -5.30
N GLY A 56 4.31 -17.03 -5.23
CA GLY A 56 3.46 -18.14 -4.75
C GLY A 56 3.13 -19.25 -5.76
N ARG A 57 3.96 -19.53 -6.79
CA ARG A 57 3.72 -20.59 -7.79
C ARG A 57 4.54 -21.85 -7.57
#